data_AF-A0A480A3P7-F1
#
_entry.id   AF-A0A480A3P7-F1
#
_cell.length_a   1.000
_cell.length_b   1.000
_cell.length_c   1.000
_cell.angle_alpha   90.00
_cell.angle_beta   90.00
_cell.angle_gamma   90.00
#
_symmetry.space_group_name_H-M   'P 1'
#
loop_
_entity.id
_entity.type
_entity.pdbx_description
1 polymer ?
#
loop_
_entity_poly.entity_id
_entity_poly.type
_entity_poly.pdbx_seq_one_letter_code
_entity_poly.pdbx_strand_id
1 'polypeptide(L)'
;MRVLVDTNIVLDFLLQREPFSQDAELLFQAIDSGQVVGYVTATTLTDIFYISRKHTLSIEQARQAVLGLNNKNIVKYSYLSTSVM
;
A
#
# COMPACT_ATOMS: atom_id res chain seq x y z
N MET A 1 2.40 -3.82 -17.74
CA MET A 1 2.19 -5.06 -16.95
C MET A 1 1.27 -4.73 -15.76
N ARG A 2 0.46 -5.69 -15.28
CA ARG A 2 -0.43 -5.50 -14.12
C ARG A 2 0.02 -6.40 -12.98
N VAL A 3 0.15 -5.86 -11.77
CA VAL A 3 0.60 -6.61 -10.58
C VAL A 3 -0.30 -6.35 -9.39
N LEU A 4 -0.64 -7.40 -8.64
CA LEU A 4 -1.25 -7.26 -7.32
C LEU A 4 -0.12 -7.17 -6.28
N VAL A 5 -0.08 -6.08 -5.54
CA VAL A 5 0.93 -5.80 -4.52
C VAL A 5 0.41 -6.32 -3.18
N ASP A 6 1.15 -7.26 -2.59
CA ASP A 6 0.84 -7.76 -1.24
C ASP A 6 1.02 -6.66 -0.19
N THR A 7 0.22 -6.73 0.89
CA THR A 7 0.30 -5.79 2.00
C THR A 7 1.71 -5.68 2.59
N ASN A 8 2.50 -6.78 2.63
CA ASN A 8 3.86 -6.72 3.17
C ASN A 8 4.78 -5.82 2.35
N ILE A 9 4.72 -5.88 1.02
CA ILE A 9 5.52 -5.02 0.14
C ILE A 9 5.12 -3.55 0.33
N VAL A 10 3.82 -3.27 0.51
CA VAL A 10 3.35 -1.92 0.82
C VAL A 10 3.91 -1.44 2.16
N LEU A 11 3.92 -2.31 3.18
CA LEU A 11 4.50 -1.98 4.49
C LEU A 11 6.01 -1.76 4.42
N ASP A 12 6.73 -2.54 3.61
CA ASP A 12 8.17 -2.39 3.43
C ASP A 12 8.51 -1.02 2.83
N PHE A 13 7.70 -0.57 1.85
CA PHE A 13 7.79 0.77 1.30
C PHE A 13 7.43 1.87 2.33
N LEU A 14 6.28 1.76 2.99
CA LEU A 14 5.77 2.83 3.87
C LEU A 14 6.56 2.99 5.17
N LEU A 15 7.05 1.88 5.72
CA LEU A 15 7.73 1.83 7.02
C LEU A 15 9.24 1.67 6.88
N GLN A 16 9.78 1.61 5.66
CA GLN A 16 11.20 1.44 5.37
C GLN A 16 11.77 0.19 6.07
N ARG A 17 11.06 -0.93 5.94
CA ARG A 17 11.46 -2.19 6.60
C ARG A 17 12.57 -2.86 5.82
N GLU A 18 13.71 -3.04 6.48
CA GLU A 18 14.78 -3.87 5.96
C GLU A 18 14.42 -5.36 5.98
N PRO A 19 14.90 -6.16 5.02
CA PRO A 19 15.86 -5.81 3.96
C PRO A 19 15.24 -5.35 2.63
N PHE A 20 13.91 -5.24 2.54
CA PHE A 20 13.20 -5.08 1.26
C PHE A 20 12.77 -3.64 0.96
N SER A 21 13.18 -2.67 1.79
CA SER A 21 12.85 -1.25 1.66
C SER A 21 13.18 -0.72 0.26
N GLN A 22 14.39 -1.02 -0.22
CA GLN A 22 14.90 -0.54 -1.50
C GLN A 22 14.14 -1.15 -2.69
N ASP A 23 13.88 -2.46 -2.65
CA ASP A 23 13.16 -3.16 -3.72
C ASP A 23 11.71 -2.68 -3.81
N ALA A 24 11.06 -2.47 -2.66
CA ALA A 24 9.72 -1.92 -2.58
C ALA A 24 9.68 -0.48 -3.13
N GLU A 25 10.67 0.35 -2.81
CA GLU A 25 10.80 1.70 -3.37
C GLU A 25 10.89 1.69 -4.90
N LEU A 26 11.74 0.83 -5.48
CA LEU A 26 11.88 0.69 -6.94
C LEU A 26 10.55 0.26 -7.60
N LEU A 27 9.81 -0.66 -6.97
CA LEU A 27 8.49 -1.05 -7.45
C LEU A 27 7.51 0.13 -7.44
N PHE A 28 7.47 0.91 -6.37
CA PHE A 28 6.59 2.08 -6.28
C PHE A 28 6.99 3.19 -7.25
N GLN A 29 8.28 3.39 -7.53
CA GLN A 29 8.74 4.30 -8.59
C GLN A 29 8.29 3.84 -9.99
N ALA A 30 8.34 2.54 -10.27
CA ALA A 30 7.83 1.97 -11.53
C ALA A 30 6.30 2.11 -11.65
N ILE A 31 5.57 2.03 -10.53
CA ILE A 31 4.12 2.28 -10.49
C ILE A 31 3.82 3.77 -10.72
N ASP A 32 4.51 4.66 -9.99
CA ASP A 32 4.29 6.10 -10.08
C ASP A 32 4.64 6.65 -11.47
N SER A 33 5.67 6.09 -12.13
CA SER A 33 6.04 6.42 -13.51
C SER A 33 5.14 5.79 -14.59
N GLY A 34 4.18 4.94 -14.20
CA GLY A 34 3.25 4.28 -15.13
C GLY A 34 3.83 3.11 -15.92
N GLN A 35 5.05 2.66 -15.62
CA GLN A 35 5.66 1.47 -16.24
C GLN A 35 4.91 0.19 -15.82
N VAL A 36 4.39 0.18 -14.59
CA VAL A 36 3.62 -0.91 -14.01
C VAL A 36 2.29 -0.36 -13.49
N VAL A 37 1.20 -1.09 -13.73
CA VAL A 37 -0.08 -0.79 -13.07
C VAL A 37 -0.16 -1.66 -11.82
N GLY A 38 0.00 -1.02 -10.66
CA GLY A 38 -0.12 -1.67 -9.36
C GLY A 38 -1.56 -1.71 -8.86
N TYR A 39 -1.92 -2.81 -8.23
CA TYR A 39 -3.22 -3.01 -7.57
C TYR A 39 -3.00 -3.41 -6.11
N VAL A 40 -3.90 -3.00 -5.23
CA VAL A 40 -4.03 -3.50 -3.84
C VAL A 40 -5.47 -3.89 -3.58
N THR A 41 -5.70 -4.81 -2.64
CA THR A 41 -7.06 -5.15 -2.21
C THR A 41 -7.61 -4.09 -1.26
N ALA A 42 -8.94 -4.03 -1.10
CA ALA A 42 -9.56 -3.10 -0.15
C ALA A 42 -9.11 -3.33 1.29
N THR A 43 -8.82 -4.58 1.66
CA THR A 43 -8.37 -4.95 3.01
C THR A 43 -6.97 -4.43 3.31
N THR A 44 -6.15 -4.15 2.29
CA THR A 44 -4.80 -3.61 2.47
C THR A 44 -4.78 -2.33 3.29
N LEU A 45 -5.79 -1.44 3.18
CA LEU A 45 -5.84 -0.22 3.98
C LEU A 45 -6.00 -0.50 5.48
N THR A 46 -6.89 -1.43 5.84
CA THR A 46 -7.07 -1.84 7.24
C THR A 46 -5.84 -2.58 7.75
N ASP A 47 -5.25 -3.44 6.93
CA ASP A 47 -4.07 -4.20 7.32
C ASP A 47 -2.87 -3.27 7.58
N ILE A 48 -2.66 -2.26 6.73
CA ILE A 48 -1.64 -1.22 6.94
C ILE A 48 -1.87 -0.53 8.28
N PHE A 49 -3.09 -0.06 8.55
CA PHE A 49 -3.37 0.63 9.81
C PHE A 49 -3.04 -0.25 11.03
N TYR A 50 -3.53 -1.49 11.05
CA TYR A 50 -3.34 -2.39 12.18
C TYR A 50 -1.88 -2.79 12.37
N ILE A 51 -1.19 -3.14 11.29
CA ILE A 51 0.21 -3.59 11.35
C ILE A 51 1.13 -2.42 11.67
N SER A 52 0.98 -1.27 11.02
CA SER A 52 1.77 -0.07 11.33
C SER A 52 1.57 0.36 12.78
N ARG A 53 0.33 0.39 13.29
CA ARG A 53 0.08 0.72 14.71
C ARG A 53 0.80 -0.24 15.65
N LYS A 54 0.77 -1.55 15.35
CA LYS A 54 1.44 -2.56 16.18
C LYS A 54 2.96 -2.43 16.11
N HIS A 55 3.50 -2.11 14.93
CA HIS A 55 4.93 -1.98 14.70
C HIS A 55 5.53 -0.72 15.34
N THR A 56 4.83 0.41 15.21
CA THR A 56 5.33 1.71 15.67
C THR A 56 4.84 2.11 17.05
N LEU A 57 3.83 1.40 17.58
CA LEU A 57 3.10 1.74 18.80
C LEU A 57 2.47 3.15 18.74
N SER A 58 2.28 3.70 17.54
CA SER A 58 1.77 5.05 17.30
C SER A 58 0.60 5.04 16.33
N ILE A 59 -0.55 5.54 16.81
CA ILE A 59 -1.74 5.74 15.98
C ILE A 59 -1.46 6.78 14.89
N GLU A 60 -0.68 7.81 15.18
CA GLU A 60 -0.37 8.86 14.21
C GLU A 60 0.45 8.31 13.07
N GLN A 61 1.52 7.56 13.36
CA GLN A 61 2.32 6.92 12.30
C GLN A 61 1.51 5.90 11.50
N ALA A 62 0.58 5.19 12.12
CA ALA A 62 -0.35 4.30 11.40
C ALA A 62 -1.27 5.06 10.44
N ARG A 63 -1.78 6.24 10.85
CA ARG A 63 -2.57 7.12 9.97
C ARG A 63 -1.72 7.64 8.82
N GLN A 64 -0.49 8.06 9.09
CA GLN A 64 0.43 8.52 8.05
C GLN A 64 0.77 7.42 7.04
N ALA A 65 0.92 6.17 7.48
CA ALA A 65 1.12 5.05 6.57
C ALA A 65 -0.08 4.85 5.62
N VAL A 66 -1.31 4.90 6.13
CA VAL A 66 -2.53 4.81 5.31
C VAL A 66 -2.61 5.98 4.31
N LEU A 67 -2.32 7.21 4.76
CA LEU A 67 -2.30 8.40 3.89
C LEU A 67 -1.22 8.30 2.81
N GLY A 68 -0.05 7.76 3.15
CA GLY A 68 1.05 7.52 2.22
C GLY A 68 0.63 6.66 1.04
N LEU A 69 -0.12 5.58 1.26
CA LEU A 69 -0.64 4.74 0.17
C LEU A 69 -1.75 5.44 -0.63
N ASN A 70 -2.60 6.25 0.03
CA ASN A 70 -3.66 6.97 -0.66
C ASN A 70 -3.14 7.93 -1.74
N ASN A 71 -1.97 8.52 -1.51
CA ASN A 71 -1.34 9.48 -2.41
C ASN A 71 -0.54 8.84 -3.56
N LYS A 72 -0.46 7.51 -3.63
CA LYS A 72 0.27 6.79 -4.69
C LYS A 72 -0.59 6.47 -5.90
N ASN A 73 0.04 6.37 -7.06
CA ASN A 73 -0.62 6.02 -8.33
C ASN A 73 -0.93 4.51 -8.43
N ILE A 74 -1.56 3.97 -7.38
CA ILE A 74 -1.89 2.55 -7.23
C ILE A 74 -3.40 2.37 -7.13
N VAL A 75 -3.92 1.39 -7.86
CA VAL A 75 -5.36 1.13 -7.96
C VAL A 75 -5.82 0.33 -6.75
N LYS A 76 -6.86 0.83 -6.07
CA LYS A 76 -7.42 0.21 -4.86
C LYS A 76 -8.70 -0.54 -5.24
N TYR A 77 -8.67 -1.86 -5.21
CA TYR A 77 -9.86 -2.67 -5.52
C TYR A 77 -10.82 -2.67 -4.32
N SER A 78 -11.94 -1.97 -4.43
CA SER A 78 -13.06 -2.18 -3.53
C SER A 78 -13.86 -3.42 -3.97
N TYR A 79 -14.25 -4.28 -3.03
CA TYR A 79 -15.32 -5.27 -3.25
C TYR A 79 -16.71 -4.62 -3.39
N LEU A 80 -16.76 -3.28 -3.53
CA LEU A 80 -17.98 -2.51 -3.73
C LEU A 80 -18.01 -1.98 -5.16
N SER A 81 -18.11 -2.91 -6.11
CA SER A 81 -18.83 -2.67 -7.36
C SER A 81 -19.66 -3.91 -7.67
N THR A 82 -20.82 -3.99 -7.04
CA THR A 82 -21.98 -4.68 -7.61
C THR A 82 -23.22 -3.95 -7.12
N SER A 83 -23.78 -3.17 -8.04
CA SER A 83 -25.21 -2.82 -8.16
C SER A 83 -25.93 -2.27 -6.92
N VAL A 84 -26.05 -0.94 -6.85
CA VAL A 84 -27.39 -0.34 -6.77
C VAL A 84 -27.49 0.72 -7.86
N MET A 85 -28.60 0.60 -8.59
CA MET A 85 -29.13 1.43 -9.66
C MET A 85 -29.08 2.94 -9.37
#